data_AF-A0A183PKJ7-F1
#
_entry.id   AF-A0A183PKJ7-F1
#
_cell.length_a   1.000
_cell.length_b   1.000
_cell.length_c   1.000
_cell.angle_alpha   90.00
_cell.angle_beta   90.00
_cell.angle_gamma   90.00
#
_symmetry.space_group_name_H-M   'P 1'
#
loop_
_entity.id
_entity.type
_entity.pdbx_description
1 polymer ?
#
loop_
_entity_poly.entity_id
_entity_poly.type
_entity_poly.pdbx_seq_one_letter_code
_entity_poly.pdbx_strand_id
1 'polypeptide(L)'
;MYRSGLLILSPHVHSQKLFSLLKYVSNVVNEKLFLAIPRSPSDFMFWKRTATLCYTTACKVCPSLNVCLILPTTKYTKPSVKFDIVISPESEFSPAWILNEAHNINPLYGDRVMYATIGKTF
;
A
#
# COMPACT_ATOMS: atom_id res chain seq x y z
N MET A 1 8.84 -4.88 14.28
CA MET A 1 8.34 -3.80 13.41
C MET A 1 9.30 -3.61 12.26
N TYR A 2 8.78 -3.42 11.05
CA TYR A 2 9.53 -3.14 9.82
C TYR A 2 9.80 -1.64 9.71
N ARG A 3 10.92 -1.25 9.08
CA ARG A 3 11.26 0.18 8.92
C ARG A 3 10.39 0.79 7.83
N SER A 4 10.30 0.10 6.69
CA SER A 4 9.55 0.54 5.52
C SER A 4 8.53 -0.51 5.08
N GLY A 5 7.30 -0.09 4.76
CA GLY A 5 6.26 -0.99 4.23
C GLY A 5 5.61 -0.47 2.96
N LEU A 6 5.18 -1.39 2.10
CA LEU A 6 4.35 -1.13 0.93
C LEU A 6 2.93 -1.63 1.20
N LEU A 7 1.94 -0.74 1.25
CA LEU A 7 0.53 -1.09 1.32
C LEU A 7 -0.08 -1.03 -0.09
N ILE A 8 -0.52 -2.16 -0.60
CA ILE A 8 -1.26 -2.26 -1.87
C ILE A 8 -2.75 -2.18 -1.56
N LEU A 9 -3.44 -1.20 -2.16
CA LEU A 9 -4.85 -0.91 -1.92
C LEU A 9 -5.70 -1.23 -3.15
N SER A 10 -6.93 -1.71 -2.97
CA SER A 10 -7.88 -1.72 -4.09
C SER A 10 -8.25 -0.31 -4.57
N PRO A 11 -8.43 -0.11 -5.89
CA PRO A 11 -8.99 1.13 -6.42
C PRO A 11 -10.35 1.48 -5.83
N HIS A 12 -11.09 0.49 -5.35
CA HIS A 12 -12.43 0.64 -4.78
C HIS A 12 -12.44 0.65 -3.25
N VAL A 13 -11.32 0.98 -2.61
CA VAL A 13 -11.23 0.91 -1.14
C VAL A 13 -12.16 1.94 -0.47
N HIS A 14 -13.06 1.46 0.37
CA HIS A 14 -13.91 2.30 1.21
C HIS A 14 -13.12 2.90 2.38
N SER A 15 -13.48 4.11 2.80
CA SER A 15 -12.79 4.86 3.87
C SER A 15 -12.66 4.09 5.18
N GLN A 16 -13.69 3.34 5.59
CA GLN A 16 -13.66 2.52 6.81
C GLN A 16 -12.64 1.37 6.71
N LYS A 17 -12.60 0.68 5.57
CA LYS A 17 -11.65 -0.42 5.33
C LYS A 17 -10.22 0.12 5.28
N LEU A 18 -10.02 1.23 4.59
CA LEU A 18 -8.74 1.94 4.54
C LEU A 18 -8.25 2.34 5.94
N PHE A 19 -9.13 2.88 6.79
CA PHE A 19 -8.79 3.26 8.15
C PHE A 19 -8.33 2.07 8.99
N SER A 20 -9.05 0.94 8.93
CA SER A 20 -8.66 -0.29 9.63
C SER A 20 -7.33 -0.87 9.14
N LEU A 21 -7.10 -0.86 7.82
CA LEU A 21 -5.83 -1.28 7.23
C LEU A 21 -4.68 -0.40 7.70
N LEU A 22 -4.85 0.92 7.69
CA LEU A 22 -3.82 1.87 8.14
C LEU A 22 -3.52 1.72 9.64
N LYS A 23 -4.52 1.43 10.48
CA LYS A 23 -4.30 1.10 11.90
C LYS A 23 -3.46 -0.16 12.08
N TYR A 24 -3.70 -1.19 11.26
CA TYR A 24 -2.85 -2.37 11.28
C TYR A 24 -1.42 -2.02 10.86
N VAL A 25 -1.28 -1.26 9.77
CA VAL A 25 0.00 -0.82 9.22
C VAL A 25 0.81 0.00 10.25
N SER A 26 0.18 0.91 10.99
CA SER A 26 0.87 1.70 12.02
C SER A 26 1.47 0.86 13.15
N ASN A 27 0.99 -0.37 13.35
CA ASN A 27 1.53 -1.28 14.37
C ASN A 27 2.69 -2.12 13.84
N VAL A 28 2.87 -2.21 12.51
CA VAL A 28 3.89 -3.06 11.89
C VAL A 28 4.99 -2.29 11.19
N VAL A 29 4.74 -1.05 10.74
CA VAL A 29 5.70 -0.16 10.07
C VAL A 29 6.02 1.04 10.97
N ASN A 30 7.29 1.44 11.06
CA ASN A 30 7.74 2.51 11.97
C ASN A 30 8.32 3.77 11.32
N GLU A 31 8.81 3.73 10.08
CA GLU A 31 9.46 4.91 9.48
C GLU A 31 8.75 5.38 8.21
N LYS A 32 8.58 4.49 7.22
CA LYS A 32 8.11 4.89 5.89
C LYS A 32 7.02 3.98 5.37
N LEU A 33 5.91 4.58 4.93
CA LEU A 33 4.79 3.87 4.33
C LEU A 33 4.62 4.29 2.88
N PHE A 34 4.75 3.34 1.97
CA PHE A 34 4.39 3.52 0.58
C PHE A 34 2.97 3.02 0.34
N LEU A 35 2.14 3.85 -0.29
CA LEU A 35 0.79 3.49 -0.70
C LEU A 35 0.77 3.27 -2.20
N ALA A 36 0.46 2.06 -2.65
CA ALA A 36 0.28 1.75 -4.06
C ALA A 36 -1.19 1.49 -4.36
N ILE A 37 -1.70 2.16 -5.40
CA ILE A 37 -3.04 1.92 -5.93
C ILE A 37 -2.85 1.37 -7.36
N PRO A 38 -3.28 0.12 -7.62
CA PRO A 38 -3.11 -0.56 -8.90
C PRO A 38 -3.83 0.18 -10.02
N ARG A 39 -3.25 0.13 -11.22
CA ARG A 39 -3.81 0.84 -12.37
C ARG A 39 -5.19 0.29 -12.76
N SER A 40 -6.24 1.08 -12.52
CA SER A 40 -7.57 0.93 -13.10
C SER A 40 -7.72 1.82 -14.35
N PRO A 41 -8.51 1.42 -15.39
CA PRO A 41 -8.85 2.25 -16.56
C PRO A 41 -9.75 3.47 -16.24
N SER A 42 -9.76 3.92 -14.99
CA SER A 42 -10.57 5.04 -14.50
C SER A 42 -10.03 6.40 -14.96
N ASP A 43 -10.92 7.40 -15.02
CA ASP A 43 -10.55 8.77 -15.38
C ASP A 43 -9.67 9.48 -14.32
N PHE A 44 -9.12 10.63 -14.70
CA PHE A 44 -8.26 11.45 -13.84
C PHE A 44 -8.95 11.89 -12.53
N MET A 45 -10.25 12.17 -12.57
CA MET A 45 -10.99 12.64 -11.40
C MET A 45 -11.15 11.54 -10.34
N PHE A 46 -11.38 10.30 -10.78
CA PHE A 46 -11.35 9.13 -9.93
C PHE A 46 -9.98 8.97 -9.25
N TRP A 47 -8.90 9.08 -10.03
CA TRP A 47 -7.53 8.96 -9.50
C TRP A 47 -7.20 10.04 -8.49
N LYS A 48 -7.54 11.30 -8.78
CA LYS A 48 -7.36 12.43 -7.88
C LYS A 48 -8.09 12.20 -6.55
N ARG A 49 -9.36 11.77 -6.60
CA ARG A 49 -10.16 11.47 -5.40
C ARG A 49 -9.55 10.32 -4.58
N THR A 50 -9.18 9.23 -5.23
CA THR A 50 -8.63 8.03 -4.57
C THR A 50 -7.27 8.34 -3.92
N ALA A 51 -6.38 9.00 -4.65
CA ALA A 51 -5.09 9.47 -4.14
C ALA A 51 -5.25 10.39 -2.91
N THR A 52 -6.17 11.35 -3.01
CA THR A 52 -6.45 12.30 -1.91
C THR A 52 -6.98 11.57 -0.69
N LEU A 53 -7.96 10.66 -0.85
CA LEU A 53 -8.51 9.88 0.24
C LEU A 53 -7.44 9.02 0.93
N CYS A 54 -6.62 8.31 0.14
CA CYS A 54 -5.57 7.44 0.66
C CYS A 54 -4.54 8.23 1.46
N TYR A 55 -4.01 9.30 0.87
CA TYR A 55 -2.97 10.12 1.49
C TYR A 55 -3.48 10.83 2.76
N THR A 56 -4.64 11.50 2.69
CA THR A 56 -5.20 12.21 3.85
C THR A 56 -5.55 11.28 5.00
N THR A 57 -6.12 10.11 4.71
CA THR A 57 -6.42 9.11 5.75
C THR A 57 -5.14 8.55 6.37
N ALA A 58 -4.12 8.25 5.55
CA ALA A 58 -2.84 7.76 6.04
C ALA A 58 -2.14 8.77 6.94
N CYS A 59 -2.07 10.05 6.56
CA CYS A 59 -1.47 11.08 7.41
C CYS A 59 -2.24 11.27 8.74
N LYS A 60 -3.56 11.03 8.74
CA LYS A 60 -4.37 11.10 9.97
C LYS A 60 -4.17 9.89 10.89
N VAL A 61 -4.08 8.69 10.33
CA VAL A 61 -3.99 7.43 11.11
C VAL A 61 -2.56 7.11 11.51
N CYS A 62 -1.59 7.45 10.66
CA CYS A 62 -0.16 7.16 10.81
C CYS A 62 0.67 8.45 10.83
N PRO A 63 0.43 9.40 11.76
CA PRO A 63 1.06 10.73 11.72
C PRO A 63 2.59 10.69 11.91
N SER A 64 3.12 9.62 12.50
CA SER A 64 4.56 9.40 12.69
C SER A 64 5.26 8.80 11.48
N LEU A 65 4.51 8.28 10.48
CA LEU A 65 5.09 7.66 9.30
C LEU A 65 5.30 8.68 8.19
N ASN A 66 6.42 8.56 7.49
CA ASN A 66 6.62 9.24 6.22
C ASN A 66 5.79 8.53 5.13
N VAL A 67 4.63 9.08 4.81
CA VAL A 67 3.69 8.52 3.83
C VAL A 67 4.05 8.99 2.42
N CYS A 68 4.25 8.04 1.50
CA CYS A 68 4.53 8.30 0.10
C CYS A 68 3.49 7.60 -0.79
N LEU A 69 2.76 8.36 -1.60
CA LEU A 69 1.86 7.77 -2.59
C LEU A 69 2.65 7.40 -3.86
N ILE A 70 2.55 6.13 -4.25
CA ILE A 70 3.09 5.62 -5.51
C ILE A 70 2.00 5.76 -6.56
N LEU A 71 2.25 6.61 -7.56
CA LEU A 71 1.34 6.78 -8.69
C LEU A 71 1.45 5.59 -9.65
N PRO A 72 0.34 5.21 -10.31
CA PRO A 72 0.36 4.18 -11.34
C PRO A 72 1.26 4.60 -12.49
N THR A 73 2.21 3.76 -12.87
CA THR A 73 3.07 3.97 -14.05
C THR A 73 3.16 2.70 -14.87
N THR A 74 3.50 2.81 -16.15
CA THR A 74 3.70 1.67 -17.05
C THR A 74 5.02 0.96 -16.82
N LYS A 75 6.05 1.66 -16.31
CA LYS A 75 7.38 1.11 -16.01
C LYS A 75 8.04 1.93 -14.89
N TYR A 76 8.43 1.27 -13.80
CA TYR A 76 9.41 1.83 -12.86
C TYR A 76 10.79 1.53 -13.42
N THR A 77 11.36 2.46 -14.18
CA THR A 77 12.63 2.27 -14.89
C THR A 77 13.87 2.22 -13.98
N LYS A 78 13.71 2.51 -12.67
CA LYS A 78 14.72 2.29 -11.63
C LYS A 78 14.05 1.93 -10.30
N PRO A 79 14.61 1.00 -9.50
CA PRO A 79 14.13 0.71 -8.15
C PRO A 79 14.48 1.87 -7.22
N SER A 80 13.66 2.92 -7.18
CA SER A 80 13.82 4.03 -6.22
C SER A 80 13.11 3.76 -4.89
N VAL A 81 12.22 2.77 -4.86
CA VAL A 81 11.37 2.47 -3.72
C VAL A 81 11.83 1.16 -3.10
N LYS A 82 12.34 1.22 -1.87
CA LYS A 82 12.73 0.06 -1.06
C LYS A 82 11.76 -0.07 0.11
N PHE A 83 11.25 -1.28 0.33
CA PHE A 83 10.36 -1.63 1.44
C PHE A 83 10.75 -3.01 1.97
N ASP A 84 10.54 -3.22 3.26
CA ASP A 84 10.90 -4.45 3.96
C ASP A 84 9.74 -5.46 3.98
N ILE A 85 8.51 -4.95 3.82
CA ILE A 85 7.29 -5.74 3.87
C ILE A 85 6.25 -5.23 2.88
N VAL A 86 5.49 -6.14 2.27
CA VAL A 86 4.29 -5.84 1.50
C VAL A 86 3.07 -6.20 2.33
N ILE A 87 2.12 -5.27 2.41
CA ILE A 87 0.88 -5.39 3.16
C ILE A 87 -0.26 -5.29 2.15
N SER A 88 -1.17 -6.26 2.17
CA SER A 88 -2.33 -6.28 1.28
C SER A 88 -3.57 -6.78 2.04
N PRO A 89 -4.78 -6.27 1.74
CA PRO A 89 -6.02 -6.86 2.24
C PRO A 89 -6.18 -8.30 1.71
N GLU A 90 -6.33 -9.25 2.63
CA GLU A 90 -6.29 -10.71 2.40
C GLU A 90 -7.26 -11.24 1.34
N SER A 91 -8.37 -10.55 1.11
CA SER A 91 -9.48 -11.04 0.28
C SER A 91 -9.58 -10.41 -1.11
N GLU A 92 -8.73 -9.46 -1.47
CA GLU A 92 -8.91 -8.66 -2.70
C GLU A 92 -7.99 -9.08 -3.85
N PHE A 93 -6.83 -9.66 -3.52
CA PHE A 93 -5.80 -9.95 -4.52
C PHE A 93 -5.18 -11.32 -4.26
N SER A 94 -4.88 -12.05 -5.34
CA SER A 94 -4.12 -13.29 -5.21
C SER A 94 -2.68 -13.01 -4.78
N PRO A 95 -2.03 -13.93 -4.04
CA PRO A 95 -0.63 -13.79 -3.64
C PRO A 95 0.32 -13.52 -4.82
N ALA A 96 0.12 -14.25 -5.92
CA ALA A 96 0.92 -14.10 -7.13
C ALA A 96 0.78 -12.70 -7.74
N TRP A 97 -0.43 -12.14 -7.71
CA TRP A 97 -0.68 -10.80 -8.23
C TRP A 97 -0.04 -9.72 -7.34
N ILE A 98 -0.12 -9.87 -6.01
CA ILE A 98 0.51 -8.95 -5.04
C ILE A 98 2.03 -8.92 -5.25
N LEU A 99 2.65 -10.08 -5.39
CA LEU A 99 4.09 -10.20 -5.64
C LEU A 99 4.47 -9.60 -6.98
N ASN A 100 3.67 -9.81 -8.02
CA ASN A 100 3.90 -9.20 -9.32
C ASN A 100 3.90 -7.65 -9.23
N GLU A 101 2.94 -7.06 -8.51
CA GLU A 101 2.92 -5.61 -8.30
C GLU A 101 4.09 -5.12 -7.45
N ALA A 102 4.47 -5.86 -6.41
CA ALA A 102 5.64 -5.53 -5.61
C ALA A 102 6.92 -5.57 -6.45
N HIS A 103 7.10 -6.57 -7.32
CA HIS A 103 8.23 -6.67 -8.24
C HIS A 103 8.21 -5.61 -9.34
N ASN A 104 7.03 -5.16 -9.78
CA ASN A 104 6.92 -4.01 -10.68
C ASN A 104 7.52 -2.75 -10.04
N ILE A 105 7.29 -2.52 -8.74
CA ILE A 105 7.79 -1.36 -8.00
C ILE A 105 9.26 -1.53 -7.61
N ASN A 106 9.63 -2.71 -7.13
CA ASN A 106 10.97 -3.08 -6.72
C ASN A 106 11.31 -4.49 -7.22
N PRO A 107 11.98 -4.63 -8.38
CA PRO A 107 12.32 -5.93 -8.96
C PRO A 107 13.23 -6.81 -8.09
N LEU A 108 13.88 -6.22 -7.07
CA LEU A 108 14.76 -6.94 -6.14
C LEU A 108 14.06 -7.30 -4.82
N TYR A 109 12.76 -7.02 -4.69
CA TYR A 109 12.01 -7.40 -3.51
C TYR A 109 11.96 -8.94 -3.40
N GLY A 110 12.10 -9.46 -2.17
CA GLY A 110 11.96 -10.90 -1.93
C GLY A 110 10.50 -11.30 -1.72
N ASP A 111 10.20 -12.60 -1.64
CA ASP A 111 8.82 -13.10 -1.63
C ASP A 111 8.03 -12.90 -0.31
N ARG A 112 8.39 -11.93 0.54
CA ARG A 112 7.73 -11.72 1.85
C ARG A 112 6.46 -10.89 1.68
N VAL A 113 5.29 -11.48 1.92
CA VAL A 113 4.00 -10.76 1.95
C VAL A 113 3.33 -10.97 3.31
N MET A 114 2.89 -9.89 3.92
CA MET A 114 2.00 -9.91 5.08
C MET A 114 0.58 -9.54 4.66
N TYR A 115 -0.37 -10.38 5.03
CA TYR A 115 -1.78 -10.08 4.81
C TYR A 115 -2.31 -9.33 6.02
N ALA A 116 -2.95 -8.19 5.77
CA ALA A 116 -3.68 -7.50 6.81
C ALA A 116 -5.00 -8.25 7.05
N THR A 117 -4.98 -9.20 7.99
CA THR A 117 -6.18 -9.85 8.51
C THR A 117 -6.97 -8.85 9.33
N ILE A 118 -8.22 -8.57 8.94
CA ILE A 118 -9.15 -7.81 9.77
C ILE A 118 -9.38 -8.64 11.05
N GLY A 119 -8.92 -8.15 12.20
CA GLY A 119 -9.24 -8.74 13.52
C GLY A 119 -8.12 -9.47 14.26
N LYS A 120 -6.86 -9.49 13.77
CA LYS A 120 -5.72 -9.91 14.60
C LYS A 120 -4.81 -8.75 14.92
N THR A 121 -5.18 -8.01 15.98
CA THR A 121 -4.20 -7.34 16.83
C THR A 121 -3.34 -8.42 17.48
N PHE A 122 -2.05 -8.45 17.17
CA PHE A 122 -1.05 -9.09 18.03
C PHE A 122 -0.61 -8.10 19.10
#